data_AF-A0A401X8T0-F1
#
_entry.id   AF-A0A401X8T0-F1
#
_cell.length_a   1.000
_cell.length_b   1.000
_cell.length_c   1.000
_cell.angle_alpha   90.00
_cell.angle_beta   90.00
_cell.angle_gamma   90.00
#
_symmetry.space_group_name_H-M   'P 1'
#
loop_
_entity.id
_entity.type
_entity.pdbx_description
1 polymer ?
#
loop_
_entity_poly.entity_id
_entity_poly.type
_entity_poly.pdbx_seq_one_letter_code
_entity_poly.pdbx_strand_id
1 'polypeptide(L)'
;MTKSPKETLKDPVTGKPLPKGVWYRGPGQYQARRMVNGKRHRETFASASLARRWLQDVRAKAHVGQLEPPACKRNQITFGELFERFGRERMTERDADRMGHLPGWKTAP
;
A
#
# COMPACT_ATOMS: atom_id res chain seq x y z
N MET A 1 -2.40 41.84 4.74
CA MET A 1 -2.88 41.43 3.41
C MET A 1 -1.91 40.41 2.81
N THR A 2 -2.16 39.11 3.00
CA THR A 2 -1.31 38.05 2.43
C THR A 2 -1.72 37.81 0.98
N LYS A 3 -0.87 38.21 0.02
CA LYS A 3 -1.06 37.92 -1.41
C LYS A 3 -1.20 36.41 -1.59
N SER A 4 -2.39 35.95 -1.96
CA SER A 4 -2.61 34.60 -2.48
C SER A 4 -1.57 34.34 -3.58
N PRO A 5 -0.74 33.28 -3.49
CA PRO A 5 0.27 33.06 -4.50
C PRO A 5 -0.45 32.86 -5.83
N LYS A 6 -0.15 33.75 -6.80
CA LYS A 6 -0.64 33.68 -8.18
C LYS A 6 -0.66 32.22 -8.60
N GLU A 7 -1.86 31.68 -8.77
CA GLU A 7 -2.04 30.34 -9.27
C GLU A 7 -1.50 30.36 -10.70
N THR A 8 -0.29 29.84 -10.90
CA THR A 8 0.23 29.58 -12.23
C THR A 8 -0.71 28.53 -12.82
N LEU A 9 -1.73 28.97 -13.54
CA LEU A 9 -2.78 28.09 -14.06
C LEU A 9 -2.23 27.17 -15.16
N LYS A 10 -1.11 27.58 -15.78
CA LYS A 10 -0.42 26.87 -16.86
C LYS A 10 0.93 26.37 -16.40
N ASP A 11 1.22 25.12 -16.74
CA ASP A 11 2.53 24.49 -16.59
C ASP A 11 3.53 25.18 -17.53
N PRO A 12 4.60 25.78 -17.01
CA PRO A 12 5.59 26.48 -17.84
C PRO A 12 6.49 25.53 -18.64
N VAL A 13 6.59 24.26 -18.26
CA VAL A 13 7.36 23.24 -19.01
C VAL A 13 6.53 22.70 -20.17
N THR A 14 5.24 22.48 -19.94
CA THR A 14 4.37 21.77 -20.91
C THR A 14 3.42 22.69 -21.67
N GLY A 15 3.25 23.94 -21.24
CA GLY A 15 2.27 24.90 -21.79
C GLY A 15 0.79 24.56 -21.50
N LYS A 16 0.53 23.38 -20.92
CA LYS A 16 -0.80 22.84 -20.59
C LYS A 16 -1.29 23.39 -19.24
N PRO A 17 -2.61 23.38 -18.97
CA PRO A 17 -3.09 23.72 -17.64
C PRO A 17 -2.55 22.75 -16.58
N LEU A 18 -2.20 23.28 -15.40
CA LEU A 18 -1.75 22.47 -14.28
C LEU A 18 -2.91 21.58 -13.77
N PRO A 19 -2.64 20.33 -13.39
CA PRO A 19 -3.66 19.45 -12.82
C PRO A 19 -4.27 20.07 -11.56
N LYS A 20 -5.58 19.87 -11.37
CA LYS A 20 -6.31 20.40 -10.20
C LYS A 20 -5.65 19.94 -8.90
N GLY A 21 -5.31 20.89 -8.03
CA GLY A 21 -4.64 20.64 -6.74
C GLY A 21 -3.12 20.49 -6.84
N VAL A 22 -2.53 20.81 -7.99
CA VAL A 22 -1.08 20.92 -8.20
C VAL A 22 -0.72 22.39 -8.41
N TRP A 23 0.32 22.86 -7.72
CA TRP A 23 0.88 24.20 -7.87
C TRP A 23 2.31 24.12 -8.36
N TYR A 24 2.67 24.95 -9.32
CA TYR A 24 4.05 25.12 -9.75
C TYR A 24 4.75 26.21 -8.94
N ARG A 25 5.88 25.88 -8.33
CA ARG A 25 6.69 26.81 -7.53
C ARG A 25 8.02 27.18 -8.17
N GLY A 26 8.48 26.40 -9.13
CA GLY A 26 9.76 26.58 -9.82
C GLY A 26 10.16 25.30 -10.55
N PRO A 27 11.29 25.33 -11.29
CA PRO A 27 11.79 24.17 -12.01
C PRO A 27 11.93 22.95 -11.09
N GLY A 28 11.27 21.84 -11.45
CA GLY A 28 11.25 20.62 -10.63
C GLY A 28 10.50 20.72 -9.30
N GLN A 29 9.74 21.80 -9.06
CA GLN A 29 9.02 22.03 -7.80
C GLN A 29 7.51 22.11 -8.03
N TYR A 30 6.91 20.95 -8.30
CA TYR A 30 5.46 20.79 -8.41
C TYR A 30 4.90 20.32 -7.07
N GLN A 31 4.18 21.19 -6.36
CA GLN A 31 3.54 20.83 -5.10
C GLN A 31 2.15 20.28 -5.31
N ALA A 32 1.83 19.17 -4.64
CA ALA A 32 0.47 18.70 -4.46
C ALA A 32 0.06 18.82 -2.99
N ARG A 33 -1.22 19.13 -2.75
CA ARG A 33 -1.80 19.25 -1.40
C ARG A 33 -3.19 18.66 -1.37
N ARG A 34 -3.48 17.85 -0.35
CA ARG A 34 -4.80 17.28 -0.12
C ARG A 34 -5.13 17.20 1.37
N MET A 35 -6.39 17.45 1.70
CA MET A 35 -6.95 17.16 3.02
C MET A 35 -7.60 15.79 2.98
N VAL A 36 -7.23 14.91 3.91
CA VAL A 36 -7.86 13.60 4.09
C VAL A 36 -8.03 13.38 5.59
N ASN A 37 -9.24 13.02 6.03
CA ASN A 37 -9.55 12.72 7.44
C ASN A 37 -9.05 13.80 8.43
N GLY A 38 -9.19 15.07 8.06
CA GLY A 38 -8.72 16.21 8.88
C GLY A 38 -7.21 16.44 8.85
N LYS A 39 -6.41 15.53 8.27
CA LYS A 39 -4.96 15.66 8.13
C LYS A 39 -4.59 16.27 6.77
N ARG A 40 -3.64 17.19 6.78
CA ARG A 40 -3.13 17.84 5.57
C ARG A 40 -1.90 17.10 5.07
N HIS A 41 -2.00 16.50 3.89
CA HIS A 41 -0.88 15.89 3.18
C HIS A 41 -0.37 16.87 2.12
N ARG A 42 0.94 17.15 2.13
CA ARG A 42 1.60 18.03 1.16
C ARG A 42 2.91 17.39 0.73
N GLU A 43 3.15 17.34 -0.57
CA GLU A 43 4.39 16.79 -1.12
C GLU A 43 4.81 17.56 -2.38
N THR A 44 6.11 17.53 -2.68
CA THR A 44 6.71 18.23 -3.83
C THR A 44 7.30 17.19 -4.78
N PHE A 45 7.09 17.39 -6.09
CA PHE A 45 7.45 16.46 -7.14
C PHE A 45 8.22 17.16 -8.25
N ALA A 46 9.04 16.39 -8.97
CA ALA A 46 9.78 16.86 -10.13
C ALA A 46 8.89 17.19 -11.34
N SER A 47 7.67 16.64 -11.42
CA SER A 47 6.74 16.85 -12.54
C SER A 47 5.28 16.97 -12.11
N ALA A 48 4.48 17.64 -12.94
CA ALA A 48 3.04 17.76 -12.75
C ALA A 48 2.30 16.41 -12.81
N SER A 49 2.80 15.46 -13.62
CA SER A 49 2.20 14.13 -13.76
C SER A 49 2.36 13.29 -12.49
N LEU A 50 3.53 13.34 -11.85
CA LEU A 50 3.79 12.68 -10.57
C LEU A 50 2.92 13.27 -9.46
N ALA A 51 2.86 14.60 -9.39
CA ALA A 51 1.99 15.31 -8.44
C ALA A 51 0.50 14.92 -8.59
N ARG A 52 0.02 14.81 -9.84
CA ARG A 52 -1.35 14.34 -10.13
C ARG A 52 -1.57 12.89 -9.70
N ARG A 53 -0.63 11.99 -10.03
CA ARG A 53 -0.72 10.57 -9.66
C ARG A 53 -0.79 10.42 -8.14
N TRP A 54 0.07 11.14 -7.42
CA TRP A 54 0.04 11.16 -5.96
C TRP A 54 -1.31 11.62 -5.40
N LEU A 55 -1.95 12.65 -5.98
CA LEU A 55 -3.30 13.07 -5.56
C LEU A 55 -4.35 11.97 -5.74
N GLN A 56 -4.22 11.15 -6.79
CA GLN A 56 -5.10 10.00 -7.02
C GLN A 56 -4.81 8.88 -6.02
N ASP A 57 -3.55 8.58 -5.76
CA ASP A 57 -3.13 7.56 -4.79
C ASP A 57 -3.59 7.92 -3.38
N VAL A 58 -3.41 9.18 -2.96
CA VAL A 58 -3.91 9.67 -1.67
C VAL A 58 -5.44 9.57 -1.59
N ARG A 59 -6.16 9.79 -2.68
CA ARG A 59 -7.63 9.59 -2.72
C ARG A 59 -8.00 8.12 -2.56
N ALA A 60 -7.32 7.24 -3.28
CA ALA A 60 -7.58 5.81 -3.24
C ALA A 60 -7.28 5.26 -1.85
N LYS A 61 -6.11 5.59 -1.28
CA LYS A 61 -5.73 5.22 0.08
C LYS A 61 -6.69 5.77 1.14
N ALA A 62 -7.17 7.00 0.98
CA ALA A 62 -8.21 7.57 1.83
C ALA A 62 -9.50 6.74 1.80
N HIS A 63 -9.94 6.35 0.60
CA HIS A 63 -11.17 5.59 0.40
C HIS A 63 -11.09 4.18 1.00
N VAL A 64 -9.92 3.55 0.95
CA VAL A 64 -9.67 2.21 1.52
C VAL A 64 -9.28 2.27 3.01
N GLY A 65 -9.13 3.46 3.60
CA GLY A 65 -8.69 3.63 4.99
C GLY A 65 -7.21 3.28 5.24
N GLN A 66 -6.38 3.17 4.19
CA GLN A 66 -4.97 2.78 4.22
C GLN A 66 -4.01 3.96 4.00
N LEU A 67 -4.42 5.17 4.38
CA LEU A 67 -3.57 6.35 4.20
C LEU A 67 -2.34 6.32 5.10
N GLU A 68 -2.49 5.75 6.30
CA GLU A 68 -1.38 5.38 7.15
C GLU A 68 -1.03 3.92 6.86
N PRO A 69 0.27 3.53 6.91
CA PRO A 69 0.63 2.11 6.93
C PRO A 69 -0.22 1.43 8.01
N PRO A 70 -0.75 0.21 7.79
CA PRO A 70 -1.37 -0.51 8.89
C PRO A 70 -0.36 -0.52 10.02
N ALA A 71 -0.70 0.10 11.15
CA ALA A 71 0.15 0.15 12.33
C ALA A 71 0.65 -1.28 12.53
N CYS A 72 1.97 -1.48 12.42
CA CYS A 72 2.58 -2.80 12.42
C CYS A 72 2.02 -3.56 13.62
N LYS A 73 1.00 -4.39 13.38
CA LYS A 73 0.37 -5.19 14.42
C LYS A 73 1.39 -6.29 14.62
N ARG A 74 2.21 -6.09 15.64
CA ARG A 74 3.34 -6.90 16.10
C ARG A 74 3.04 -8.41 16.25
N ASN A 75 1.78 -8.82 16.00
CA ASN A 75 1.23 -10.16 16.16
C ASN A 75 0.41 -10.64 14.94
N GLN A 76 0.60 -10.10 13.73
CA GLN A 76 -0.02 -10.72 12.53
C GLN A 76 0.78 -11.96 12.15
N ILE A 77 0.28 -13.13 12.56
CA ILE A 77 0.66 -14.38 11.92
C ILE A 77 0.24 -14.28 10.45
N THR A 78 1.17 -14.52 9.55
CA THR A 78 0.88 -14.54 8.12
C THR A 78 -0.02 -15.72 7.78
N PHE A 79 -0.74 -15.64 6.67
CA PHE A 79 -1.56 -16.76 6.22
C PHE A 79 -0.75 -18.05 6.00
N GLY A 80 0.52 -17.91 5.55
CA GLY A 80 1.46 -19.02 5.42
C GLY A 80 1.78 -19.67 6.77
N GLU A 81 2.13 -18.89 7.78
CA GLU A 81 2.41 -19.40 9.13
C GLU A 81 1.18 -20.07 9.77
N LEU A 82 -0.02 -19.57 9.45
CA LEU A 82 -1.28 -20.15 9.91
C LEU A 82 -1.55 -21.51 9.22
N PHE A 83 -1.26 -21.61 7.92
CA PHE A 83 -1.37 -22.85 7.16
C PHE A 83 -0.34 -23.89 7.62
N GLU A 84 0.89 -23.48 7.88
CA GLU A 84 1.92 -24.35 8.43
C GLU A 84 1.58 -24.84 9.84
N ARG A 85 1.06 -23.96 10.70
CA ARG A 85 0.61 -24.34 12.04
C ARG A 85 -0.52 -25.36 11.95
N PHE A 86 -1.52 -25.12 11.11
CA PHE A 86 -2.61 -26.06 10.87
C PHE A 86 -2.12 -27.39 10.31
N GLY A 87 -1.16 -27.37 9.37
CA GLY A 87 -0.51 -28.56 8.85
C GLY A 87 0.22 -29.36 9.93
N ARG A 88 0.97 -28.69 10.82
CA ARG A 88 1.61 -29.33 11.98
C ARG A 88 0.59 -29.94 12.93
N GLU A 89 -0.46 -29.21 13.28
CA GLU A 89 -1.52 -29.61 14.22
C GLU A 89 -2.38 -30.77 13.70
N ARG A 90 -2.53 -30.92 12.38
CA ARG A 90 -3.26 -32.05 11.76
C ARG A 90 -2.37 -33.26 11.48
N MET A 91 -1.05 -33.09 11.46
CA MET A 91 -0.07 -34.17 11.22
C MET A 91 0.58 -34.69 12.51
N THR A 92 0.32 -34.07 13.67
CA THR A 92 0.89 -34.46 14.98
C THR A 92 0.45 -35.85 15.47
N GLU A 93 -0.67 -36.39 15.00
CA GLU A 93 -1.15 -37.73 15.37
C GLU A 93 -0.88 -38.79 14.28
N ARG A 94 -0.19 -38.40 13.18
CA ARG A 94 0.06 -39.24 12.00
C ARG A 94 1.54 -39.57 11.83
N ASP A 95 2.28 -39.72 12.93
CA ASP A 95 3.71 -40.08 12.90
C ASP A 95 3.97 -41.41 12.14
N ALA A 96 2.99 -42.33 12.14
CA ALA A 96 3.05 -43.56 11.34
C ALA A 96 3.07 -43.31 9.82
N ASP A 97 2.38 -42.27 9.34
CA ASP A 97 2.38 -41.88 7.91
C ASP A 97 3.69 -41.18 7.53
N ARG A 98 4.33 -40.47 8.47
CA ARG A 98 5.65 -39.84 8.30
C ARG A 98 6.79 -40.85 8.19
N MET A 99 6.66 -42.00 8.86
CA MET A 99 7.64 -43.09 8.85
C MET A 99 7.50 -44.03 7.63
N GLY A 100 6.53 -43.80 6.74
CA GLY A 100 6.28 -44.70 5.61
C GLY A 100 5.87 -46.12 6.03
N HIS A 101 5.25 -46.28 7.21
CA HIS A 101 4.81 -47.60 7.66
C HIS A 101 3.50 -47.97 6.97
N LEU A 102 3.60 -48.61 5.80
CA LEU A 102 2.51 -49.42 5.29
C LEU A 102 2.36 -50.62 6.24
N PRO A 103 1.21 -50.82 6.92
CA PRO A 103 1.02 -52.02 7.73
C PRO A 103 1.18 -53.22 6.80
N GLY A 104 2.20 -54.03 7.09
CA GLY A 104 2.48 -55.25 6.35
C GLY A 104 1.20 -56.06 6.25
N TRP A 105 0.74 -56.28 5.02
CA TRP A 105 -0.36 -57.16 4.71
C TRP A 105 -0.02 -58.54 5.28
N LYS A 106 -0.54 -58.84 6.47
CA LYS A 106 -0.63 -60.22 6.94
C LYS A 106 -1.74 -60.87 6.14
N THR A 107 -1.36 -61.68 5.18
CA THR A 107 -2.17 -62.82 4.76
C THR A 107 -1.33 -64.07 4.95
N ALA A 108 -1.51 -64.69 6.12
CA ALA A 108 -1.47 -66.16 6.27
C ALA A 108 -2.88 -66.68 5.86
N PRO A 109 -3.09 -67.94 5.47
CA PRO A 109 -2.38 -69.17 5.85
C PRO A 109 -1.37 -69.72 4.83
#